data_AF-A0A7W0GUB4-F1
#
_entry.id   AF-A0A7W0GUB4-F1
#
_cell.length_a   1.000
_cell.length_b   1.000
_cell.length_c   1.000
_cell.angle_alpha   90.00
_cell.angle_beta   90.00
_cell.angle_gamma   90.00
#
_symmetry.space_group_name_H-M   'P 1'
#
loop_
_entity.id
_entity.type
_entity.pdbx_description
1 polymer ?
#
loop_
_entity_poly.entity_id
_entity_poly.type
_entity_poly.pdbx_seq_one_letter_code
_entity_poly.pdbx_strand_id
1 'polypeptide(L)'
;MTVPSTTRGGTMPTYQHFQEVKKAVPLPDREKIGVCLTCRYWQVEERRTEMLAPRLGVCVQPDLKAFGLIVSGSSACNQWAEKPGIAAEAKAYAEQGEDA
;
A
#
# COMPACT_ATOMS: atom_id res chain seq x y z
N MET A 1 49.41 -32.38 -13.12
CA MET A 1 48.00 -32.74 -13.37
C MET A 1 47.13 -31.91 -12.43
N THR A 2 46.54 -30.83 -12.94
CA THR A 2 45.70 -29.89 -12.18
C THR A 2 44.24 -30.16 -12.51
N VAL A 3 43.47 -30.54 -11.50
CA VAL A 3 42.03 -30.84 -11.64
C VAL A 3 41.25 -29.52 -11.54
N PRO A 4 40.30 -29.22 -12.46
CA PRO A 4 39.45 -28.05 -12.31
C PRO A 4 38.44 -28.31 -11.18
N SER A 5 38.44 -27.41 -10.21
CA SER A 5 37.49 -27.43 -9.09
C SER A 5 36.12 -26.98 -9.60
N THR A 6 35.22 -27.94 -9.79
CA THR A 6 33.81 -27.71 -10.11
C THR A 6 33.19 -26.86 -9.00
N THR A 7 32.81 -25.62 -9.34
CA THR A 7 32.07 -24.73 -8.45
C THR A 7 30.74 -25.40 -8.13
N ARG A 8 30.59 -25.89 -6.88
CA ARG A 8 29.31 -26.39 -6.36
C ARG A 8 28.30 -25.26 -6.48
N GLY A 9 27.19 -25.53 -7.18
CA GLY A 9 26.03 -24.65 -7.22
C GLY A 9 25.55 -24.37 -5.80
N GLY A 10 25.88 -23.19 -5.29
CA GLY A 10 25.45 -22.74 -3.97
C GLY A 10 23.96 -22.40 -4.04
N THR A 11 23.14 -23.15 -3.33
CA THR A 11 21.80 -22.69 -2.96
C THR A 11 21.98 -21.43 -2.12
N MET A 12 21.70 -20.27 -2.73
CA MET A 12 21.70 -19.00 -2.03
C MET A 12 20.76 -19.09 -0.81
N PRO A 13 21.17 -18.62 0.38
CA PRO A 13 20.31 -18.58 1.55
C PRO A 13 19.01 -17.84 1.22
N THR A 14 17.87 -18.39 1.66
CA THR A 14 16.54 -17.88 1.33
C THR A 14 16.39 -16.38 1.64
N TYR A 15 17.03 -15.91 2.72
CA TYR A 15 17.06 -14.48 3.06
C TYR A 15 17.71 -13.61 1.97
N GLN A 16 18.88 -14.00 1.46
CA GLN A 16 19.55 -13.25 0.39
C GLN A 16 18.70 -13.23 -0.88
N HIS A 17 18.12 -14.38 -1.24
CA HIS A 17 17.18 -14.47 -2.36
C HIS A 17 16.03 -13.48 -2.21
N PHE A 18 15.38 -13.42 -1.04
CA PHE A 18 14.27 -12.48 -0.81
C PHE A 18 14.71 -11.02 -0.86
N GLN A 19 15.90 -10.69 -0.36
CA GLN A 19 16.41 -9.31 -0.41
C GLN A 19 16.72 -8.86 -1.84
N GLU A 20 17.17 -9.76 -2.71
CA GLU A 20 17.35 -9.48 -4.14
C GLU A 20 16.01 -9.27 -4.85
N VAL A 21 15.03 -10.15 -4.60
CA VAL A 21 13.68 -10.03 -5.18
C VAL A 21 13.01 -8.72 -4.77
N LYS A 22 13.14 -8.31 -3.50
CA LYS A 22 12.63 -7.01 -3.02
C LYS A 22 13.25 -5.82 -3.75
N LYS A 23 14.53 -5.89 -4.13
CA LYS A 23 15.21 -4.83 -4.87
C LYS A 23 14.86 -4.84 -6.36
N ALA A 24 14.48 -6.00 -6.90
CA ALA A 24 14.14 -6.16 -8.31
C ALA A 24 12.80 -5.49 -8.69
N VAL A 25 11.89 -5.35 -7.73
CA VAL A 25 10.60 -4.67 -7.95
C VAL A 25 10.68 -3.25 -7.38
N PRO A 26 10.60 -2.21 -8.22
CA PRO A 26 10.57 -0.83 -7.72
C PRO A 26 9.31 -0.63 -6.88
N LEU A 27 9.50 -0.20 -5.64
CA LEU A 27 8.39 0.25 -4.80
C LEU A 27 7.77 1.51 -5.42
N PRO A 28 6.44 1.69 -5.34
CA PRO A 28 5.80 2.90 -5.83
C PRO A 28 6.33 4.14 -5.09
N ASP A 29 6.43 5.26 -5.81
CA ASP A 29 6.77 6.55 -5.21
C ASP A 29 5.84 6.85 -4.04
N ARG A 30 6.38 7.36 -2.93
CA ARG A 30 5.61 7.69 -1.72
C ARG A 30 4.43 8.61 -2.04
N GLU A 31 4.60 9.53 -2.99
CA GLU A 31 3.58 10.48 -3.46
C GLU A 31 2.39 9.82 -4.16
N LYS A 32 2.55 8.58 -4.64
CA LYS A 32 1.49 7.79 -5.28
C LYS A 32 0.74 6.92 -4.28
N ILE A 33 1.18 6.87 -3.03
CA ILE A 33 0.49 6.16 -1.95
C ILE A 33 -0.40 7.16 -1.22
N GLY A 34 -1.66 6.80 -1.02
CA GLY A 34 -2.57 7.59 -0.21
C GLY A 34 -3.57 6.74 0.56
N VAL A 35 -4.15 7.35 1.59
CA VAL A 35 -5.05 6.67 2.55
C VAL A 35 -6.48 6.59 2.04
N CYS A 36 -7.20 5.54 2.45
CA CYS A 36 -8.59 5.31 2.07
C CYS A 36 -9.50 6.46 2.53
N LEU A 37 -9.21 7.09 3.68
CA LEU A 37 -9.93 8.23 4.22
C LEU A 37 -10.10 9.35 3.19
N THR A 38 -9.07 9.62 2.38
CA THR A 38 -9.08 10.66 1.34
C THR A 38 -9.29 10.10 -0.08
N CYS A 39 -9.42 8.78 -0.23
CA CYS A 39 -9.53 8.10 -1.52
C CYS A 39 -10.96 8.10 -2.07
N ARG A 40 -11.17 8.48 -3.33
CA ARG A 40 -12.51 8.45 -3.96
C ARG A 40 -13.16 7.07 -4.03
N TYR A 41 -12.37 6.00 -3.97
CA TYR A 41 -12.84 4.61 -4.08
C TYR A 41 -13.23 3.98 -2.74
N TRP A 42 -13.08 4.67 -1.62
CA TRP A 42 -13.50 4.16 -0.31
C TRP A 42 -14.99 4.45 -0.07
N GLN A 43 -15.83 3.42 -0.07
CA GLN A 43 -17.27 3.58 0.08
C GLN A 43 -17.69 3.53 1.56
N VAL A 44 -18.10 4.68 2.06
CA VAL A 44 -18.71 4.92 3.38
C VAL A 44 -19.83 5.94 3.22
N GLU A 45 -20.86 5.87 4.06
CA GLU A 45 -22.04 6.74 3.98
C GLU A 45 -21.80 8.09 4.65
N GLU A 46 -20.97 8.09 5.68
CA GLU A 46 -20.71 9.23 6.55
C GLU A 46 -19.79 10.27 5.88
N ARG A 47 -19.93 11.54 6.29
CA ARG A 47 -18.99 12.59 5.89
C ARG A 47 -17.60 12.24 6.42
N ARG A 48 -16.60 12.31 5.54
CA ARG A 48 -15.24 11.90 5.88
C ARG A 48 -14.52 12.94 6.73
N THR A 49 -14.31 12.59 7.99
CA THR A 49 -13.49 13.29 8.98
C THR A 49 -12.44 12.33 9.52
N GLU A 50 -11.44 12.83 10.26
CA GLU A 50 -10.38 11.99 10.88
C GLU A 50 -10.93 10.86 11.77
N MET A 51 -12.09 11.06 12.41
CA MET A 51 -12.73 10.06 13.27
C MET A 51 -13.12 8.77 12.54
N LEU A 52 -13.21 8.81 11.20
CA LEU A 52 -13.50 7.62 10.40
C LEU A 52 -12.24 6.84 9.99
N ALA A 53 -11.04 7.24 10.42
CA ALA A 53 -9.82 6.47 10.19
C ALA A 53 -9.95 4.98 10.59
N PRO A 54 -10.49 4.60 11.77
CA PRO A 54 -10.68 3.18 12.12
C PRO A 54 -11.92 2.54 11.47
N ARG A 55 -12.80 3.32 10.83
CA ARG A 55 -14.05 2.81 10.25
C ARG A 55 -13.73 1.88 9.08
N LEU A 56 -14.39 0.72 9.04
CA LEU A 56 -14.34 -0.17 7.88
C LEU A 56 -15.33 0.28 6.79
N GLY A 57 -14.89 0.19 5.54
CA GLY A 57 -15.68 0.41 4.33
C GLY A 57 -15.21 -0.48 3.19
N VAL A 58 -15.93 -0.44 2.06
CA VAL A 58 -15.60 -1.26 0.89
C VAL A 58 -14.74 -0.46 -0.08
N CYS A 59 -13.69 -1.08 -0.63
CA CYS A 59 -12.96 -0.50 -1.75
C CYS A 59 -13.66 -0.84 -3.07
N VAL A 60 -13.99 0.17 -3.85
CA VAL A 60 -14.63 0.04 -5.17
C VAL A 60 -13.72 0.48 -6.32
N GLN A 61 -12.40 0.45 -6.13
CA GLN A 61 -11.44 0.73 -7.21
C GLN A 61 -11.67 -0.30 -8.34
N PRO A 62 -11.74 0.10 -9.62
CA PRO A 62 -12.20 -0.76 -10.72
C PRO A 62 -11.45 -2.09 -10.87
N ASP A 63 -10.12 -2.06 -10.77
CA ASP A 63 -9.25 -3.24 -10.92
C ASP A 63 -9.25 -4.13 -9.67
N LEU A 64 -9.61 -3.57 -8.51
CA LEU A 64 -9.64 -4.28 -7.23
C LEU A 64 -11.04 -4.73 -6.81
N LYS A 65 -12.09 -4.26 -7.50
CA LYS A 65 -13.49 -4.53 -7.15
C LYS A 65 -13.81 -6.02 -7.09
N ALA A 66 -13.17 -6.84 -7.92
CA ALA A 66 -13.37 -8.29 -7.96
C ALA A 66 -12.97 -9.00 -6.66
N PHE A 67 -12.07 -8.40 -5.87
CA PHE A 67 -11.61 -8.97 -4.61
C PHE A 67 -12.49 -8.60 -3.41
N GLY A 68 -13.45 -7.68 -3.58
CA GLY A 68 -14.38 -7.30 -2.51
C GLY A 68 -13.69 -6.79 -1.25
N LEU A 69 -12.62 -6.00 -1.40
CA LEU A 69 -11.76 -5.60 -0.28
C LEU A 69 -12.54 -4.76 0.75
N ILE A 70 -12.42 -5.15 2.02
CA ILE A 70 -12.88 -4.40 3.19
C ILE A 70 -11.66 -3.74 3.83
N VAL A 71 -11.66 -2.41 3.90
CA VAL A 71 -10.50 -1.61 4.33
C VAL A 71 -10.93 -0.53 5.32
N SER A 72 -10.03 -0.20 6.24
CA SER A 72 -10.22 0.94 7.15
C SER A 72 -9.95 2.27 6.43
N GLY A 73 -10.42 3.38 6.98
CA GLY A 73 -10.02 4.72 6.52
C GLY A 73 -8.50 4.94 6.60
N SER A 74 -7.83 4.34 7.58
CA SER A 74 -6.37 4.39 7.77
C SER A 74 -5.57 3.48 6.84
N SER A 75 -6.21 2.58 6.09
CA SER A 75 -5.52 1.74 5.11
C SER A 75 -4.97 2.60 3.96
N ALA A 76 -3.86 2.20 3.34
CA ALA A 76 -3.23 2.94 2.25
C ALA A 76 -2.90 2.03 1.06
N CYS A 77 -2.91 2.58 -0.16
CA CYS A 77 -2.49 1.86 -1.35
C CYS A 77 -1.96 2.79 -2.43
N ASN A 78 -1.29 2.22 -3.42
CA ASN A 78 -0.76 2.92 -4.60
C ASN A 78 -1.79 3.10 -5.73
N GLN A 79 -3.03 2.63 -5.55
CA GLN A 79 -4.17 2.85 -6.46
C GLN A 79 -5.07 4.00 -5.97
N TRP A 80 -4.52 4.85 -5.09
CA TRP A 80 -5.21 5.96 -4.49
C TRP A 80 -5.52 7.06 -5.52
N ALA A 81 -6.69 7.67 -5.38
CA ALA A 81 -7.05 8.88 -6.10
C ALA A 81 -7.84 9.80 -5.19
N GLU A 82 -7.46 11.07 -5.13
CA GLU A 82 -8.07 12.03 -4.23
C GLU A 82 -9.59 12.16 -4.45
N LYS A 83 -10.34 12.20 -3.36
CA LYS A 83 -11.75 12.60 -3.37
C LYS A 83 -11.86 14.12 -3.23
N PRO A 84 -12.52 14.83 -4.18
CA PRO A 84 -12.75 16.26 -4.04
C PRO A 84 -13.71 16.57 -2.89
N GLY A 85 -13.52 17.71 -2.22
CA GLY A 85 -14.41 18.18 -1.15
C GLY A 85 -14.28 17.44 0.20
N ILE A 86 -13.16 16.74 0.41
CA ILE A 86 -12.84 16.12 1.71
C ILE A 86 -12.58 17.20 2.77
N ALA A 87 -12.99 16.91 4.01
CA ALA A 87 -12.79 17.81 5.15
C ALA A 87 -11.29 18.02 5.45
N ALA A 88 -10.93 19.19 5.96
CA ALA A 88 -9.53 19.57 6.15
C ALA A 88 -8.82 18.65 7.15
N GLU A 89 -9.51 18.23 8.21
CA GLU A 89 -9.03 17.29 9.22
C GLU A 89 -8.69 15.92 8.62
N ALA A 90 -9.46 15.42 7.66
CA ALA A 90 -9.16 14.16 6.98
C ALA A 90 -7.95 14.26 6.05
N LYS A 91 -7.69 15.45 5.50
CA LYS A 91 -6.45 15.72 4.74
C LYS A 91 -5.24 15.78 5.67
N ALA A 92 -5.34 16.48 6.79
CA ALA A 92 -4.28 16.55 7.79
C ALA A 92 -3.89 15.16 8.30
N TYR A 93 -4.88 14.29 8.59
CA TYR A 93 -4.64 12.90 8.94
C TYR A 93 -3.84 12.14 7.87
N ALA A 94 -4.17 12.33 6.59
CA ALA A 94 -3.46 11.67 5.48
C ALA A 94 -2.01 12.16 5.33
N GLU A 95 -1.74 13.42 5.64
CA GLU A 95 -0.41 14.04 5.54
C GLU A 95 0.51 13.66 6.70
N GLN A 96 -0.06 13.42 7.90
CA GLN A 96 0.70 12.95 9.07
C GLN A 96 1.33 11.56 8.86
N GLY A 97 0.69 10.68 8.08
CA GLY A 97 1.20 9.33 7.85
C GLY A 97 1.16 8.46 9.12
N GLU A 98 2.11 7.53 9.24
CA GLU A 98 2.21 6.58 10.38
C GLU A 98 2.92 7.18 11.61
N ASP A 99 3.33 8.46 11.57
CA ASP A 99 4.09 9.13 12.64
C ASP A 99 3.19 9.76 13.74
N ALA A 100 1.88 9.47 13.74
CA ALA A 100 0.88 9.98 14.69
C ALA A 100 0.60 9.05 15.87
#